data_AF-A0A969EML8-F1
#
_entry.id   AF-A0A969EML8-F1
#
_cell.length_a   1.000
_cell.length_b   1.000
_cell.length_c   1.000
_cell.angle_alpha   90.00
_cell.angle_beta   90.00
_cell.angle_gamma   90.00
#
_symmetry.space_group_name_H-M   'P 1'
#
loop_
_entity.id
_entity.type
_entity.pdbx_description
1 polymer ?
#
loop_
_entity_poly.entity_id
_entity_poly.type
_entity_poly.pdbx_seq_one_letter_code
_entity_poly.pdbx_strand_id
1 'polypeptide(L)'
;AIAPLQAALDLYSADLLLGFDLLNDFYTDWLQEWRTKYRRQALMALGRLAECYGRAGQPRLMEKMARRQLALNPEREIAHFQLMQTYLAQGEFMVALKHYAAYEKQLEEFGEQPPPSLRMLHQRAIAYRQQRVAPLQPIPHNLPPEETPFYGRQEELDDLLMWLVSPDQRLLTLLGLGGIGKTRLALVAARYLVQPWSSISPRFPGGVWFVSLAELQNNDEEAAAQVIVQNCGWQPRPDEKALTTIIRHMRGNACLLILDNLEHLPCMADVILPLLTELPIMTVLTTSRQQLGLQREVVRQVRGLPTPNTKVIRSPPV
;
A
#
# COMPACT_ATOMS: atom_id res chain seq x y z
N ALA A 1 16.38 -5.69 2.83
CA ALA A 1 15.81 -5.73 1.47
C ALA A 1 16.60 -4.89 0.45
N ILE A 2 17.14 -3.72 0.83
CA ILE A 2 17.81 -2.79 -0.10
C ILE A 2 19.10 -3.36 -0.71
N ALA A 3 20.02 -3.87 0.10
CA ALA A 3 21.33 -4.37 -0.35
C ALA A 3 21.30 -5.43 -1.48
N PRO A 4 20.49 -6.52 -1.42
CA PRO A 4 20.44 -7.49 -2.51
C PRO A 4 19.83 -6.93 -3.80
N LEU A 5 18.88 -5.99 -3.69
CA LEU A 5 18.29 -5.34 -4.86
C LEU A 5 19.28 -4.39 -5.53
N GLN A 6 20.06 -3.65 -4.75
CA GLN A 6 21.15 -2.82 -5.27
C GLN A 6 22.19 -3.68 -5.98
N ALA A 7 22.68 -4.75 -5.34
CA ALA A 7 23.65 -5.66 -5.95
C ALA A 7 23.14 -6.26 -7.28
N ALA A 8 21.87 -6.67 -7.34
CA ALA A 8 21.27 -7.15 -8.58
C ALA A 8 21.20 -6.07 -9.67
N LEU A 9 20.94 -4.82 -9.31
CA LEU A 9 20.86 -3.70 -10.24
C LEU A 9 22.23 -3.16 -10.66
N ASP A 10 23.27 -3.35 -9.85
CA ASP A 10 24.64 -3.02 -10.23
C ASP A 10 25.14 -3.95 -11.36
N LEU A 11 24.59 -5.18 -11.44
CA LEU A 11 24.85 -6.12 -12.53
C LEU A 11 24.09 -5.81 -13.83
N TYR A 12 23.06 -4.96 -13.78
CA TYR A 12 22.21 -4.64 -14.93
C TYR A 12 22.32 -3.16 -15.32
N SER A 13 23.32 -2.81 -16.14
CA SER A 13 23.55 -1.43 -16.58
C SER A 13 22.74 -1.03 -17.83
N ALA A 14 22.48 -1.98 -18.73
CA ALA A 14 21.72 -1.82 -19.96
C ALA A 14 21.13 -3.17 -20.40
N ASP A 15 20.44 -3.19 -21.54
CA ASP A 15 19.99 -4.45 -22.13
C ASP A 15 21.16 -5.40 -22.40
N LEU A 16 20.89 -6.69 -22.23
CA LEU A 16 21.87 -7.75 -22.46
C LEU A 16 22.47 -7.64 -23.87
N LEU A 17 23.80 -7.60 -23.97
CA LEU A 17 24.53 -7.51 -25.24
C LEU A 17 24.11 -6.30 -26.10
N LEU A 18 23.78 -5.15 -25.48
CA LEU A 18 23.55 -3.89 -26.20
C LEU A 18 24.75 -3.58 -27.10
N GLY A 19 24.53 -3.36 -28.40
CA GLY A 19 25.59 -3.09 -29.38
C GLY A 19 26.19 -4.31 -30.08
N PHE A 20 25.79 -5.54 -29.70
CA PHE A 20 26.15 -6.79 -30.38
C PHE A 20 25.00 -7.31 -31.26
N ASP A 21 24.36 -6.42 -32.01
CA ASP A 21 23.24 -6.75 -32.90
C ASP A 21 23.70 -7.46 -34.20
N LEU A 22 25.00 -7.77 -34.32
CA LEU A 22 25.60 -8.56 -35.41
C LEU A 22 25.21 -10.05 -35.39
N LEU A 23 24.56 -10.52 -34.32
CA LEU A 23 24.04 -11.89 -34.17
C LEU A 23 22.54 -12.01 -34.54
N ASN A 24 21.95 -10.93 -35.09
CA ASN A 24 20.50 -10.79 -35.29
C ASN A 24 19.86 -11.87 -36.18
N ASP A 25 20.60 -12.58 -37.01
CA ASP A 25 19.99 -13.60 -37.88
C ASP A 25 19.91 -15.01 -37.24
N PHE A 26 20.68 -15.27 -36.17
CA PHE A 26 20.77 -16.61 -35.57
C PHE A 26 20.14 -16.74 -34.18
N TYR A 27 20.05 -15.65 -33.42
CA TYR A 27 19.65 -15.68 -32.00
C TYR A 27 18.59 -14.63 -31.65
N THR A 28 17.92 -14.03 -32.62
CA THR A 28 17.00 -12.90 -32.43
C THR A 28 15.94 -13.20 -31.38
N ASP A 29 15.24 -14.33 -31.50
CA ASP A 29 14.16 -14.69 -30.57
C ASP A 29 14.67 -14.97 -29.16
N TRP A 30 15.76 -15.73 -29.05
CA TRP A 30 16.40 -16.02 -27.77
C TRP A 30 16.88 -14.73 -27.09
N LEU A 31 17.60 -13.87 -27.83
CA LEU A 31 18.15 -12.63 -27.29
C LEU A 31 17.05 -11.66 -26.86
N GLN A 32 15.97 -11.54 -27.62
CA GLN A 32 14.82 -10.70 -27.26
C GLN A 32 14.06 -11.23 -26.04
N GLU A 33 13.90 -12.56 -25.91
CA GLU A 33 13.31 -13.18 -24.72
C GLU A 33 14.10 -12.80 -23.46
N TRP A 34 15.42 -12.96 -23.49
CA TRP A 34 16.27 -12.66 -22.34
C TRP A 34 16.40 -11.16 -22.06
N ARG A 35 16.54 -10.30 -23.08
CA ARG A 35 16.50 -8.83 -22.90
C ARG A 35 15.19 -8.41 -22.22
N THR A 36 14.05 -8.92 -22.69
CA THR A 36 12.73 -8.64 -22.09
C THR A 36 12.64 -9.12 -20.65
N LYS A 37 13.11 -10.35 -20.39
CA LYS A 37 13.11 -10.94 -19.04
C LYS A 37 13.94 -10.14 -18.04
N TYR A 38 15.18 -9.80 -18.39
CA TYR A 38 16.06 -9.04 -17.50
C TYR A 38 15.59 -7.60 -17.32
N ARG A 39 15.10 -6.95 -18.38
CA ARG A 39 14.50 -5.62 -18.26
C ARG A 39 13.31 -5.60 -17.32
N ARG A 40 12.42 -6.61 -17.42
CA ARG A 40 11.29 -6.78 -16.50
C ARG A 40 11.75 -6.94 -15.04
N GLN A 41 12.76 -7.78 -14.79
CA GLN A 41 13.32 -7.99 -13.46
C GLN A 41 13.97 -6.71 -12.89
N ALA A 42 14.75 -5.99 -13.71
CA ALA A 42 15.36 -4.74 -13.33
C ALA A 42 14.31 -3.66 -12.99
N LEU A 43 13.27 -3.53 -13.81
CA LEU A 43 12.17 -2.61 -13.57
C LEU A 43 11.40 -2.94 -12.27
N MET A 44 11.19 -4.23 -11.97
CA MET A 44 10.60 -4.66 -10.68
C MET A 44 11.51 -4.31 -9.50
N ALA A 45 12.83 -4.57 -9.61
CA ALA A 45 13.80 -4.26 -8.57
C ALA A 45 13.90 -2.75 -8.31
N LEU A 46 13.93 -1.93 -9.36
CA LEU A 46 13.94 -0.47 -9.27
C LEU A 46 12.67 0.08 -8.62
N GLY A 47 11.50 -0.45 -9.01
CA GLY A 47 10.23 -0.07 -8.39
C GLY A 47 10.20 -0.34 -6.89
N ARG A 48 10.68 -1.52 -6.47
CA ARG A 48 10.78 -1.90 -5.05
C ARG A 48 11.79 -1.03 -4.28
N LEU A 49 12.94 -0.70 -4.88
CA LEU A 49 13.91 0.21 -4.26
C LEU A 49 13.34 1.62 -4.13
N ALA A 50 12.68 2.15 -5.16
CA ALA A 50 12.03 3.45 -5.12
C ALA A 50 11.02 3.51 -3.96
N GLU A 51 10.21 2.45 -3.80
CA GLU A 51 9.30 2.32 -2.67
C GLU A 51 10.04 2.30 -1.34
N CYS A 52 11.08 1.46 -1.18
CA CYS A 52 11.87 1.40 0.06
C CYS A 52 12.49 2.75 0.42
N TYR A 53 13.03 3.50 -0.54
CA TYR A 53 13.58 4.83 -0.31
C TYR A 53 12.51 5.87 0.01
N GLY A 54 11.33 5.76 -0.61
CA GLY A 54 10.16 6.56 -0.24
C GLY A 54 9.77 6.33 1.23
N ARG A 55 9.74 5.07 1.68
CA ARG A 55 9.47 4.71 3.08
C ARG A 55 10.53 5.23 4.05
N ALA A 56 11.79 5.21 3.61
CA ALA A 56 12.92 5.69 4.40
C ALA A 56 13.04 7.23 4.41
N GLY A 57 12.15 7.97 3.75
CA GLY A 57 12.23 9.43 3.65
C GLY A 57 13.47 9.91 2.88
N GLN A 58 13.94 9.13 1.91
CA GLN A 58 15.13 9.42 1.09
C GLN A 58 14.73 9.83 -0.34
N PRO A 59 14.15 11.04 -0.53
CA PRO A 59 13.51 11.42 -1.80
C PRO A 59 14.50 11.47 -2.97
N ARG A 60 15.76 11.87 -2.74
CA ARG A 60 16.80 11.88 -3.79
C ARG A 60 17.08 10.48 -4.37
N LEU A 61 17.05 9.44 -3.52
CA LEU A 61 17.30 8.07 -3.95
C LEU A 61 16.06 7.47 -4.62
N MET A 62 14.86 7.79 -4.13
CA MET A 62 13.60 7.47 -4.80
C MET A 62 13.56 8.06 -6.22
N GLU A 63 13.88 9.34 -6.37
CA GLU A 63 13.96 10.02 -7.67
C GLU A 63 14.95 9.31 -8.61
N LYS A 64 16.15 8.99 -8.11
CA LYS A 64 17.18 8.27 -8.89
C LYS A 64 16.65 6.93 -9.42
N MET A 65 15.94 6.17 -8.60
CA MET A 65 15.37 4.88 -9.01
C MET A 65 14.23 5.06 -10.02
N ALA A 66 13.36 6.04 -9.83
CA ALA A 66 12.25 6.34 -10.74
C ALA A 66 12.74 6.86 -12.11
N ARG A 67 13.76 7.73 -12.15
CA ARG A 67 14.40 8.15 -13.40
C ARG A 67 15.03 6.99 -14.15
N ARG A 68 15.68 6.06 -13.44
CA ARG A 68 16.27 4.86 -14.05
C ARG A 68 15.19 3.93 -14.62
N GLN A 69 14.00 3.88 -14.02
CA GLN A 69 12.87 3.17 -14.62
C GLN A 69 12.42 3.80 -15.94
N LEU A 70 12.28 5.13 -16.00
CA LEU A 70 11.92 5.84 -17.24
C LEU A 70 12.98 5.69 -18.33
N ALA A 71 14.26 5.61 -17.97
CA ALA A 71 15.33 5.35 -18.94
C ALA A 71 15.22 3.95 -19.58
N LEU A 72 14.69 2.96 -18.86
CA LEU A 72 14.48 1.60 -19.37
C LEU A 72 13.13 1.42 -20.08
N ASN A 73 12.11 2.14 -19.62
CA ASN A 73 10.78 2.16 -20.22
C ASN A 73 10.14 3.54 -19.99
N PRO A 74 10.18 4.43 -21.01
CA PRO A 74 9.64 5.79 -20.90
C PRO A 74 8.15 5.83 -20.58
N GLU A 75 7.35 4.88 -21.05
CA GLU A 75 5.88 4.86 -20.90
C GLU A 75 5.42 4.36 -19.52
N ARG A 76 6.35 4.08 -18.60
CA ARG A 76 6.03 3.43 -17.34
C ARG A 76 5.33 4.39 -16.37
N GLU A 77 3.99 4.33 -16.34
CA GLU A 77 3.11 5.14 -15.48
C GLU A 77 3.57 5.21 -14.01
N ILE A 78 3.96 4.07 -13.43
CA ILE A 78 4.37 4.01 -12.02
C ILE A 78 5.62 4.83 -11.73
N ALA A 79 6.53 4.98 -12.70
CA ALA A 79 7.74 5.77 -12.55
C ALA A 79 7.45 7.28 -12.65
N HIS A 80 6.55 7.69 -13.55
CA HIS A 80 6.03 9.07 -13.59
C HIS A 80 5.34 9.44 -12.27
N PHE A 81 4.53 8.53 -11.73
CA PHE A 81 3.88 8.70 -10.44
C PHE A 81 4.90 8.88 -9.32
N GLN A 82 5.90 7.99 -9.21
CA GLN A 82 6.96 8.09 -8.19
C GLN A 82 7.76 9.40 -8.28
N LEU A 83 8.09 9.87 -9.49
CA LEU A 83 8.78 11.16 -9.65
C LEU A 83 7.92 12.33 -9.19
N MET A 84 6.68 12.36 -9.66
CA MET A 84 5.74 13.42 -9.31
C MET A 84 5.47 13.46 -7.81
N GLN A 85 5.36 12.30 -7.16
CA GLN A 85 5.29 12.21 -5.70
C GLN A 85 6.53 12.79 -5.01
N THR A 86 7.72 12.47 -5.54
CA THR A 86 8.98 12.93 -4.96
C THR A 86 9.08 14.45 -5.00
N TYR A 87 8.76 15.07 -6.13
CA TYR A 87 8.75 16.54 -6.27
C TYR A 87 7.75 17.19 -5.32
N LEU A 88 6.54 16.62 -5.20
CA LEU A 88 5.52 17.14 -4.28
C LEU A 88 5.95 17.03 -2.82
N ALA A 89 6.58 15.92 -2.42
CA ALA A 89 7.12 15.73 -1.09
C ALA A 89 8.27 16.73 -0.77
N GLN A 90 9.03 17.13 -1.77
CA GLN A 90 10.09 18.14 -1.66
C GLN A 90 9.58 19.59 -1.74
N GLY A 91 8.28 19.80 -2.03
CA GLY A 91 7.71 21.14 -2.25
C GLY A 91 8.02 21.74 -3.64
N GLU A 92 8.56 20.94 -4.57
CA GLU A 92 8.91 21.34 -5.93
C GLU A 92 7.69 21.25 -6.88
N PHE A 93 6.59 21.92 -6.54
CA PHE A 93 5.32 21.82 -7.27
C PHE A 93 5.45 22.22 -8.75
N MET A 94 6.29 23.22 -9.07
CA MET A 94 6.53 23.64 -10.45
C MET A 94 7.25 22.55 -11.29
N VAL A 95 8.11 21.76 -10.66
CA VAL A 95 8.79 20.62 -11.32
C VAL A 95 7.77 19.51 -11.57
N ALA A 96 6.90 19.23 -10.60
CA ALA A 96 5.79 18.28 -10.75
C ALA A 96 4.83 18.66 -11.89
N LEU A 97 4.42 19.93 -11.97
CA LEU A 97 3.54 20.43 -13.03
C LEU A 97 4.20 20.33 -14.41
N LYS A 98 5.47 20.71 -14.54
CA LYS A 98 6.22 20.57 -15.79
C LYS A 98 6.36 19.11 -16.21
N HIS A 99 6.62 18.21 -15.26
CA HIS A 99 6.74 16.78 -15.54
C HIS A 99 5.42 16.19 -16.03
N TYR A 100 4.30 16.53 -15.38
CA TYR A 100 2.97 16.08 -15.82
C TYR A 100 2.62 16.60 -17.22
N ALA A 101 2.82 17.89 -17.49
CA ALA A 101 2.54 18.47 -18.80
C ALA A 101 3.38 17.84 -19.93
N ALA A 102 4.64 17.49 -19.65
CA ALA A 102 5.47 16.79 -20.61
C ALA A 102 4.94 15.37 -20.90
N TYR A 103 4.52 14.64 -19.87
CA TYR A 103 3.96 13.30 -20.02
C TYR A 103 2.58 13.29 -20.69
N GLU A 104 1.71 14.24 -20.34
CA GLU A 104 0.40 14.42 -20.97
C GLU A 104 0.54 14.66 -22.48
N LYS A 105 1.47 15.54 -22.88
CA LYS A 105 1.78 15.77 -24.28
C LYS A 105 2.27 14.51 -25.01
N GLN A 106 3.07 13.67 -24.34
CA GLN A 106 3.50 12.38 -24.92
C GLN A 106 2.32 11.44 -25.15
N LEU A 107 1.40 11.34 -24.19
CA LEU A 107 0.22 10.48 -24.33
C LEU A 107 -0.78 10.99 -25.37
N GLU A 108 -0.90 12.31 -25.53
CA GLU A 108 -1.73 12.91 -26.58
C GLU A 108 -1.31 12.44 -27.99
N GLU A 109 -0.01 12.21 -28.22
CA GLU A 109 0.50 11.66 -29.49
C GLU A 109 -0.03 10.24 -29.78
N PHE A 110 -0.43 9.50 -28.73
CA PHE A 110 -1.02 8.16 -28.81
C PHE A 110 -2.54 8.14 -28.58
N GLY A 111 -3.16 9.30 -28.37
CA GLY A 111 -4.60 9.40 -28.06
C GLY A 111 -4.98 8.86 -26.67
N GLU A 112 -4.02 8.73 -25.76
CA GLU A 112 -4.23 8.27 -24.40
C GLU A 112 -4.33 9.44 -23.41
N GLN A 113 -4.87 9.17 -22.21
CA GLN A 113 -4.93 10.14 -21.12
C GLN A 113 -4.09 9.67 -19.94
N PRO A 114 -3.46 10.59 -19.18
CA PRO A 114 -2.77 10.23 -17.96
C PRO A 114 -3.69 9.47 -16.99
N PRO A 115 -3.17 8.43 -16.29
CA PRO A 115 -3.98 7.62 -15.40
C PRO A 115 -4.56 8.45 -14.25
N PRO A 116 -5.69 8.04 -13.65
CA PRO A 116 -6.36 8.79 -12.58
C PRO A 116 -5.45 9.17 -11.41
N SER A 117 -4.54 8.26 -11.04
CA SER A 117 -3.53 8.47 -9.99
C SER A 117 -2.63 9.66 -10.28
N LEU A 118 -2.20 9.86 -11.53
CA LEU A 118 -1.35 10.95 -11.96
C LEU A 118 -2.10 12.28 -12.11
N ARG A 119 -3.33 12.22 -12.67
CA ARG A 119 -4.24 13.39 -12.75
C ARG A 119 -4.55 13.96 -11.37
N MET A 120 -4.71 13.09 -10.38
CA MET A 120 -4.90 13.48 -8.98
C MET A 120 -3.67 14.20 -8.41
N LEU A 121 -2.45 13.71 -8.67
CA LEU A 121 -1.22 14.41 -8.29
C LEU A 121 -1.13 15.79 -8.95
N HIS A 122 -1.54 15.91 -10.22
CA HIS A 122 -1.57 17.16 -10.95
C HIS A 122 -2.53 18.19 -10.34
N GLN A 123 -3.77 17.79 -10.07
CA GLN A 123 -4.76 18.65 -9.41
C GLN A 123 -4.24 19.18 -8.07
N ARG A 124 -3.51 18.36 -7.30
CA ARG A 124 -2.93 18.79 -6.03
C ARG A 124 -1.73 19.71 -6.21
N ALA A 125 -0.86 19.45 -7.19
CA ALA A 125 0.22 20.35 -7.55
C ALA A 125 -0.32 21.76 -7.91
N ILE A 126 -1.44 21.83 -8.64
CA ILE A 126 -2.16 23.08 -8.92
C ILE A 126 -2.70 23.70 -7.63
N ALA A 127 -3.35 22.91 -6.76
CA ALA A 127 -3.93 23.42 -5.52
C ALA A 127 -2.87 23.97 -4.55
N TYR A 128 -1.70 23.32 -4.46
CA TYR A 128 -0.53 23.82 -3.70
C TYR A 128 0.00 25.13 -4.28
N ARG A 129 0.13 25.23 -5.61
CA ARG A 129 0.53 26.48 -6.28
C ARG A 129 -0.44 27.63 -5.95
N GLN A 130 -1.73 27.32 -5.81
CA GLN A 130 -2.77 28.28 -5.44
C GLN A 130 -2.89 28.50 -3.93
N GLN A 131 -1.98 27.94 -3.11
CA GLN A 131 -1.99 28.00 -1.64
C GLN A 131 -3.31 27.52 -1.01
N ARG A 132 -4.04 26.65 -1.72
CA ARG A 132 -5.32 26.10 -1.28
C ARG A 132 -5.19 24.82 -0.45
N VAL A 133 -3.96 24.33 -0.21
CA VAL A 133 -3.70 23.09 0.53
C VAL A 133 -2.65 23.35 1.61
N ALA A 134 -2.93 22.90 2.82
CA ALA A 134 -1.96 22.82 3.90
C ALA A 134 -0.77 21.92 3.50
N PRO A 135 0.44 22.10 4.07
CA PRO A 135 1.57 21.19 3.84
C PRO A 135 1.14 19.72 4.01
N LEU A 136 1.76 18.81 3.25
CA LEU A 136 1.46 17.37 3.31
C LEU A 136 1.60 16.89 4.76
N GLN A 137 0.48 16.74 5.47
CA GLN A 137 0.51 16.22 6.82
C GLN A 137 0.63 14.70 6.78
N PRO A 138 1.44 14.09 7.67
CA PRO A 138 1.46 12.66 7.80
C PRO A 138 0.06 12.18 8.18
N ILE A 139 -0.36 11.05 7.61
CA ILE A 139 -1.63 10.43 7.97
C ILE A 139 -1.52 9.97 9.43
N PRO A 140 -2.42 10.40 10.35
CA PRO A 140 -2.36 9.98 11.74
C PRO A 140 -2.46 8.46 11.87
N HIS A 141 -1.63 7.84 12.71
CA HIS A 141 -1.69 6.40 12.96
C HIS A 141 -1.02 5.99 14.27
N ASN A 142 -1.37 4.80 14.76
CA ASN A 142 -0.74 4.15 15.93
C ASN A 142 -0.07 2.81 15.58
N LEU A 143 0.25 2.58 14.29
CA LEU A 143 0.83 1.32 13.83
C LEU A 143 2.14 0.97 14.61
N PRO A 144 2.29 -0.27 15.10
CA PRO A 144 3.52 -0.70 15.78
C PRO A 144 4.75 -0.61 14.85
N PRO A 145 5.99 -0.62 15.35
CA PRO A 145 7.20 -0.62 14.52
C PRO A 145 7.33 -1.90 13.66
N GLU A 146 8.10 -1.85 12.58
CA GLU A 146 8.33 -3.01 11.72
C GLU A 146 9.55 -3.80 12.21
N GLU A 147 9.32 -4.99 12.77
CA GLU A 147 10.41 -5.76 13.39
C GLU A 147 11.17 -6.66 12.41
N THR A 148 10.51 -7.15 11.36
CA THR A 148 11.08 -8.13 10.42
C THR A 148 10.61 -7.89 8.98
N PRO A 149 11.39 -8.21 7.94
CA PRO A 149 10.95 -8.00 6.57
C PRO A 149 9.75 -8.89 6.20
N PHE A 150 8.82 -8.36 5.40
CA PHE A 150 7.68 -9.12 4.88
C PHE A 150 8.04 -9.87 3.59
N TYR A 151 7.78 -11.18 3.56
CA TYR A 151 8.11 -12.05 2.43
C TYR A 151 6.88 -12.82 1.94
N GLY A 152 6.73 -12.89 0.60
CA GLY A 152 5.60 -13.53 -0.04
C GLY A 152 4.30 -12.72 0.13
N ARG A 153 3.18 -13.31 -0.33
CA ARG A 153 1.83 -12.74 -0.24
C ARG A 153 1.59 -11.42 -0.98
N GLN A 154 2.31 -11.18 -2.07
CA GLN A 154 2.12 -9.96 -2.85
C GLN A 154 0.71 -9.89 -3.44
N GLU A 155 0.18 -11.02 -3.93
CA GLU A 155 -1.19 -11.09 -4.45
C GLU A 155 -2.23 -10.78 -3.38
N GLU A 156 -2.14 -11.36 -2.18
CA GLU A 156 -3.07 -11.03 -1.10
C GLU A 156 -2.94 -9.59 -0.62
N LEU A 157 -1.74 -9.00 -0.67
CA LEU A 157 -1.51 -7.60 -0.35
C LEU A 157 -2.12 -6.68 -1.40
N ASP A 158 -1.93 -6.98 -2.68
CA ASP A 158 -2.46 -6.19 -3.80
C ASP A 158 -4.00 -6.23 -3.80
N ASP A 159 -4.60 -7.41 -3.60
CA ASP A 159 -6.04 -7.58 -3.44
C ASP A 159 -6.57 -6.74 -2.27
N LEU A 160 -5.90 -6.84 -1.11
CA LEU A 160 -6.30 -6.10 0.09
C LEU A 160 -6.21 -4.58 -0.11
N LEU A 161 -5.14 -4.10 -0.75
CA LEU A 161 -4.98 -2.67 -1.05
C LEU A 161 -6.05 -2.18 -2.03
N MET A 162 -6.38 -2.94 -3.06
CA MET A 162 -7.45 -2.64 -4.01
C MET A 162 -8.81 -2.49 -3.31
N TRP A 163 -9.10 -3.40 -2.38
CA TRP A 163 -10.33 -3.35 -1.58
C TRP A 163 -10.37 -2.19 -0.60
N LEU A 164 -9.26 -1.91 0.10
CA LEU A 164 -9.18 -0.79 1.04
C LEU A 164 -9.36 0.57 0.35
N VAL A 165 -8.97 0.71 -0.93
CA VAL A 165 -9.22 1.95 -1.68
C VAL A 165 -10.63 2.02 -2.27
N SER A 166 -11.36 0.90 -2.34
CA SER A 166 -12.72 0.86 -2.88
C SER A 166 -13.72 1.48 -1.89
N PRO A 167 -14.53 2.48 -2.27
CA PRO A 167 -15.47 3.14 -1.36
C PRO A 167 -16.64 2.25 -0.92
N ASP A 168 -17.02 1.27 -1.75
CA ASP A 168 -18.15 0.38 -1.47
C ASP A 168 -17.82 -0.75 -0.48
N GLN A 169 -16.53 -1.03 -0.29
CA GLN A 169 -16.05 -2.09 0.59
C GLN A 169 -15.59 -1.52 1.92
N ARG A 170 -16.52 -1.51 2.89
CA ARG A 170 -16.32 -0.86 4.19
C ARG A 170 -16.09 -1.82 5.34
N LEU A 171 -16.34 -3.12 5.15
CA LEU A 171 -16.06 -4.15 6.13
C LEU A 171 -15.29 -5.28 5.45
N LEU A 172 -14.01 -5.40 5.80
CA LEU A 172 -13.08 -6.39 5.26
C LEU A 172 -12.63 -7.32 6.37
N THR A 173 -12.56 -8.62 6.09
CA THR A 173 -12.08 -9.63 7.04
C THR A 173 -10.97 -10.47 6.42
N LEU A 174 -9.77 -10.41 7.01
CA LEU A 174 -8.73 -11.40 6.75
C LEU A 174 -9.04 -12.64 7.58
N LEU A 175 -9.38 -13.73 6.89
CA LEU A 175 -9.79 -14.99 7.48
C LEU A 175 -8.69 -16.05 7.33
N GLY A 176 -8.38 -16.79 8.39
CA GLY A 176 -7.42 -17.88 8.30
C GLY A 176 -6.96 -18.40 9.67
N LEU A 177 -6.18 -19.48 9.65
CA LEU A 177 -5.71 -20.14 10.86
C LEU A 177 -4.79 -19.25 11.72
N GLY A 178 -4.57 -19.65 12.97
CA GLY A 178 -3.60 -19.01 13.87
C GLY A 178 -2.20 -19.06 13.27
N GLY A 179 -1.42 -17.99 13.46
CA GLY A 179 -0.02 -17.92 12.98
C GLY A 179 0.16 -17.77 11.46
N ILE A 180 -0.92 -17.75 10.66
CA ILE A 180 -0.81 -17.66 9.18
C ILE A 180 -0.35 -16.28 8.67
N GLY A 181 -0.28 -15.27 9.54
CA GLY A 181 0.21 -13.93 9.21
C GLY A 181 -0.85 -12.89 8.83
N LYS A 182 -2.11 -13.06 9.25
CA LYS A 182 -3.21 -12.10 8.97
C LYS A 182 -2.92 -10.70 9.52
N THR A 183 -2.56 -10.62 10.80
CA THR A 183 -2.14 -9.39 11.48
C THR A 183 -0.98 -8.73 10.74
N ARG A 184 0.00 -9.53 10.32
CA ARG A 184 1.14 -9.05 9.56
C ARG A 184 0.72 -8.46 8.21
N LEU A 185 -0.14 -9.15 7.46
CA LEU A 185 -0.67 -8.67 6.19
C LEU A 185 -1.46 -7.37 6.35
N ALA A 186 -2.35 -7.28 7.35
CA ALA A 186 -3.11 -6.07 7.67
C ALA A 186 -2.19 -4.89 7.99
N LEU A 187 -1.18 -5.10 8.84
CA LEU A 187 -0.21 -4.07 9.21
C LEU A 187 0.66 -3.63 8.01
N VAL A 188 1.02 -4.54 7.12
CA VAL A 188 1.79 -4.19 5.90
C VAL A 188 0.94 -3.34 4.96
N ALA A 189 -0.34 -3.68 4.75
CA ALA A 189 -1.26 -2.85 3.98
C ALA A 189 -1.48 -1.48 4.63
N ALA A 190 -1.69 -1.44 5.95
CA ALA A 190 -1.83 -0.21 6.71
C ALA A 190 -0.60 0.70 6.57
N ARG A 191 0.61 0.12 6.68
CA ARG A 191 1.86 0.86 6.47
C ARG A 191 1.96 1.44 5.09
N TYR A 192 1.51 0.72 4.06
CA TYR A 192 1.50 1.22 2.69
C TYR A 192 0.59 2.46 2.56
N LEU A 193 -0.56 2.47 3.25
CA LEU A 193 -1.53 3.55 3.23
C LEU A 193 -1.13 4.81 3.99
N VAL A 194 -0.19 4.72 4.93
CA VAL A 194 0.28 5.87 5.74
C VAL A 194 1.64 6.40 5.28
N GLN A 195 2.18 5.89 4.17
CA GLN A 195 3.46 6.37 3.66
C GLN A 195 3.40 7.86 3.28
N PRO A 196 4.55 8.57 3.26
CA PRO A 196 4.60 9.99 2.90
C PRO A 196 3.95 10.30 1.55
N TRP A 197 4.06 9.36 0.60
CA TRP A 197 3.45 9.50 -0.70
C TRP A 197 1.92 9.38 -0.67
N SER A 198 1.35 8.64 0.29
CA SER A 198 -0.09 8.50 0.48
C SER A 198 -0.71 9.76 1.07
N SER A 199 0.05 10.57 1.81
CA SER A 199 -0.36 11.94 2.19
C SER A 199 -0.62 12.83 0.98
N ILE A 200 -0.20 12.40 -0.22
CA ILE A 200 -0.45 13.11 -1.47
C ILE A 200 -1.86 12.81 -2.02
N SER A 201 -2.59 11.83 -1.53
CA SER A 201 -4.05 11.78 -1.66
C SER A 201 -4.55 10.73 -0.71
N PRO A 202 -4.73 11.12 0.57
CA PRO A 202 -4.98 10.14 1.59
C PRO A 202 -6.36 9.54 1.36
N ARG A 203 -6.43 8.22 1.17
CA ARG A 203 -7.70 7.48 1.24
C ARG A 203 -8.33 7.61 2.63
N PHE A 204 -7.48 7.74 3.66
CA PHE A 204 -7.86 7.85 5.06
C PHE A 204 -7.23 9.09 5.72
N PRO A 205 -7.66 10.32 5.39
CA PRO A 205 -7.12 11.55 5.98
C PRO A 205 -7.35 11.63 7.50
N GLY A 206 -8.38 10.94 8.02
CA GLY A 206 -8.67 10.87 9.45
C GLY A 206 -7.82 9.83 10.20
N GLY A 207 -6.99 9.08 9.48
CA GLY A 207 -5.98 8.20 10.05
C GLY A 207 -6.25 6.71 9.86
N VAL A 208 -5.23 5.94 10.22
CA VAL A 208 -5.23 4.47 10.20
C VAL A 208 -4.92 3.96 11.61
N TRP A 209 -5.87 3.28 12.21
CA TRP A 209 -5.85 2.94 13.62
C TRP A 209 -5.86 1.42 13.80
N PHE A 210 -4.88 0.88 14.52
CA PHE A 210 -4.75 -0.52 14.86
C PHE A 210 -5.13 -0.76 16.32
N VAL A 211 -5.96 -1.77 16.56
CA VAL A 211 -6.40 -2.17 17.90
C VAL A 211 -6.23 -3.69 18.01
N SER A 212 -5.41 -4.12 18.96
CA SER A 212 -5.32 -5.53 19.33
C SER A 212 -6.36 -5.85 20.40
N LEU A 213 -7.23 -6.83 20.13
CA LEU A 213 -8.24 -7.30 21.07
C LEU A 213 -7.85 -8.62 21.76
N ALA A 214 -6.56 -9.01 21.65
CA ALA A 214 -6.05 -10.28 22.16
C ALA A 214 -6.26 -10.49 23.67
N GLU A 215 -6.17 -9.41 24.45
CA GLU A 215 -6.27 -9.45 25.92
C GLU A 215 -7.70 -9.25 26.43
N LEU A 216 -8.63 -8.87 25.56
CA LEU A 216 -10.02 -8.65 25.95
C LEU A 216 -10.73 -9.99 26.09
N GLN A 217 -11.09 -10.34 27.32
CA GLN A 217 -11.83 -11.57 27.64
C GLN A 217 -13.33 -11.31 27.87
N ASN A 218 -13.69 -10.07 28.20
CA ASN A 218 -15.07 -9.69 28.48
C ASN A 218 -15.81 -9.46 27.17
N ASN A 219 -16.89 -10.20 26.95
CA ASN A 219 -17.76 -10.05 25.79
C ASN A 219 -18.82 -8.97 26.02
N ASP A 220 -18.36 -7.76 26.39
CA ASP A 220 -19.18 -6.58 26.67
C ASP A 220 -18.86 -5.49 25.63
N GLU A 221 -19.89 -4.89 25.04
CA GLU A 221 -19.74 -3.91 23.95
C GLU A 221 -19.01 -2.64 24.41
N GLU A 222 -19.29 -2.18 25.62
CA GLU A 222 -18.73 -0.93 26.15
C GLU A 222 -17.26 -1.15 26.52
N ALA A 223 -16.93 -2.28 27.17
CA ALA A 223 -15.54 -2.66 27.42
C ALA A 223 -14.74 -2.78 26.11
N ALA A 224 -15.31 -3.39 25.07
CA ALA A 224 -14.65 -3.49 23.76
C ALA A 224 -14.42 -2.12 23.10
N ALA A 225 -15.43 -1.24 23.14
CA ALA A 225 -15.31 0.12 22.65
C ALA A 225 -14.27 0.94 23.45
N GLN A 226 -14.17 0.73 24.77
CA GLN A 226 -13.16 1.38 25.61
C GLN A 226 -11.74 0.97 25.22
N VAL A 227 -11.51 -0.31 24.90
CA VAL A 227 -10.21 -0.78 24.40
C VAL A 227 -9.82 -0.06 23.11
N ILE A 228 -10.78 0.17 22.19
CA ILE A 228 -10.54 0.95 20.96
C ILE A 228 -10.12 2.38 21.30
N VAL A 229 -10.87 3.07 22.17
CA VAL A 229 -10.58 4.46 22.59
C VAL A 229 -9.18 4.56 23.19
N GLN A 230 -8.81 3.62 24.08
CA GLN A 230 -7.51 3.59 24.74
C GLN A 230 -6.35 3.32 23.76
N ASN A 231 -6.49 2.33 22.87
CA ASN A 231 -5.45 2.00 21.89
C ASN A 231 -5.20 3.14 20.89
N CYS A 232 -6.25 3.91 20.56
CA CYS A 232 -6.14 5.07 19.69
C CYS A 232 -5.67 6.35 20.42
N GLY A 233 -5.52 6.31 21.75
CA GLY A 233 -5.12 7.46 22.57
C GLY A 233 -6.16 8.59 22.60
N TRP A 234 -7.43 8.27 22.36
CA TRP A 234 -8.50 9.25 22.35
C TRP A 234 -9.00 9.55 23.77
N GLN A 235 -9.34 10.81 24.01
CA GLN A 235 -9.76 11.27 25.33
C GLN A 235 -11.30 11.31 25.38
N PRO A 236 -11.93 10.49 26.24
CA PRO A 236 -13.38 10.52 26.44
C PRO A 236 -13.78 11.78 27.22
N ARG A 237 -15.00 12.28 27.00
CA ARG A 237 -15.61 13.30 27.85
C ARG A 237 -16.24 12.67 29.10
N PRO A 238 -16.47 13.44 30.18
CA PRO A 238 -17.22 12.94 31.34
C PRO A 238 -18.58 12.36 30.91
N ASP A 239 -18.90 11.17 31.42
CA ASP A 239 -20.15 10.43 31.17
C ASP A 239 -20.41 10.07 29.68
N GLU A 240 -19.44 10.24 28.79
CA GLU A 240 -19.54 9.87 27.36
C GLU A 240 -19.23 8.38 27.18
N LYS A 241 -20.19 7.63 26.61
CA LYS A 241 -19.95 6.24 26.19
C LYS A 241 -18.79 6.14 25.20
N ALA A 242 -18.03 5.05 25.27
CA ALA A 242 -16.84 4.88 24.43
C ALA A 242 -17.19 4.89 22.93
N LEU A 243 -18.30 4.28 22.52
CA LEU A 243 -18.75 4.29 21.12
C LEU A 243 -18.97 5.73 20.60
N THR A 244 -19.56 6.61 21.42
CA THR A 244 -19.75 8.03 21.08
C THR A 244 -18.41 8.76 20.95
N THR A 245 -17.45 8.43 21.81
CA THR A 245 -16.07 8.93 21.71
C THR A 245 -15.43 8.55 20.37
N ILE A 246 -15.55 7.29 19.95
CA ILE A 246 -15.02 6.80 18.66
C ILE A 246 -15.65 7.58 17.50
N ILE A 247 -16.98 7.67 17.48
CA ILE A 247 -17.72 8.41 16.44
C ILE A 247 -17.24 9.85 16.38
N ARG A 248 -17.16 10.54 17.53
CA ARG A 248 -16.73 11.93 17.60
C ARG A 248 -15.34 12.14 17.03
N HIS A 249 -14.40 11.25 17.31
CA HIS A 249 -13.02 11.33 16.81
C HIS A 249 -12.88 11.01 15.32
N MET A 250 -13.68 10.08 14.80
CA MET A 250 -13.61 9.65 13.40
C MET A 250 -14.55 10.42 12.46
N ARG A 251 -15.47 11.23 13.00
CA ARG A 251 -16.43 11.98 12.19
C ARG A 251 -15.74 13.05 11.33
N GLY A 252 -16.23 13.21 10.10
CA GLY A 252 -15.81 14.25 9.16
C GLY A 252 -14.65 13.86 8.24
N ASN A 253 -13.90 12.79 8.54
CA ASN A 253 -12.80 12.30 7.70
C ASN A 253 -12.89 10.79 7.49
N ALA A 254 -12.47 10.30 6.33
CA ALA A 254 -12.36 8.86 6.12
C ALA A 254 -11.25 8.29 7.00
N CYS A 255 -11.56 7.21 7.73
CA CYS A 255 -10.67 6.53 8.67
C CYS A 255 -10.66 5.03 8.37
N LEU A 256 -9.51 4.38 8.60
CA LEU A 256 -9.39 2.93 8.63
C LEU A 256 -9.22 2.46 10.07
N LEU A 257 -10.11 1.59 10.55
CA LEU A 257 -9.96 0.91 11.83
C LEU A 257 -9.63 -0.56 11.60
N ILE A 258 -8.49 -1.00 12.14
CA ILE A 258 -7.99 -2.37 12.05
C ILE A 258 -8.19 -3.03 13.40
N LEU A 259 -9.05 -4.06 13.43
CA LEU A 259 -9.37 -4.83 14.63
C LEU A 259 -8.75 -6.23 14.53
N ASP A 260 -7.81 -6.50 15.41
CA ASP A 260 -7.06 -7.76 15.42
C ASP A 260 -7.59 -8.72 16.49
N ASN A 261 -7.64 -10.01 16.15
CA ASN A 261 -8.14 -11.12 17.00
C ASN A 261 -9.62 -10.98 17.37
N LEU A 262 -10.51 -10.97 16.37
CA LEU A 262 -11.96 -10.89 16.62
C LEU A 262 -12.66 -12.22 16.90
N GLU A 263 -11.97 -13.36 16.73
CA GLU A 263 -12.58 -14.70 16.85
C GLU A 263 -13.28 -15.01 18.19
N HIS A 264 -12.93 -14.32 19.27
CA HIS A 264 -13.48 -14.56 20.61
C HIS A 264 -14.48 -13.50 21.07
N LEU A 265 -14.84 -12.53 20.22
CA LEU A 265 -15.61 -11.34 20.60
C LEU A 265 -16.87 -11.13 19.73
N PRO A 266 -17.92 -11.94 19.91
CA PRO A 266 -19.19 -11.72 19.20
C PRO A 266 -19.83 -10.36 19.52
N CYS A 267 -19.55 -9.74 20.68
CA CYS A 267 -20.03 -8.39 21.01
C CYS A 267 -19.53 -7.31 20.05
N MET A 268 -18.46 -7.55 19.27
CA MET A 268 -17.98 -6.55 18.32
C MET A 268 -18.91 -6.30 17.14
N ALA A 269 -19.89 -7.18 16.89
CA ALA A 269 -20.98 -6.87 15.96
C ALA A 269 -21.72 -5.59 16.38
N ASP A 270 -22.03 -5.47 17.67
CA ASP A 270 -22.78 -4.36 18.26
C ASP A 270 -21.98 -3.05 18.32
N VAL A 271 -20.66 -3.12 18.14
CA VAL A 271 -19.80 -1.94 18.02
C VAL A 271 -19.50 -1.60 16.55
N ILE A 272 -19.21 -2.58 15.70
CA ILE A 272 -18.89 -2.36 14.27
C ILE A 272 -20.09 -1.81 13.50
N LEU A 273 -21.29 -2.38 13.71
CA LEU A 273 -22.47 -2.01 12.94
C LEU A 273 -22.89 -0.54 13.16
N PRO A 274 -22.97 -0.02 14.41
CA PRO A 274 -23.24 1.40 14.62
C PRO A 274 -22.15 2.30 14.04
N LEU A 275 -20.87 1.93 14.16
CA LEU A 275 -19.77 2.71 13.56
C LEU A 275 -19.92 2.81 12.04
N LEU A 276 -20.19 1.71 11.35
CA LEU A 276 -20.40 1.70 9.90
C LEU A 276 -21.68 2.43 9.48
N THR A 277 -22.65 2.58 10.39
CA THR A 277 -23.90 3.31 10.15
C THR A 277 -23.69 4.82 10.31
N GLU A 278 -23.04 5.24 11.40
CA GLU A 278 -22.81 6.63 11.77
C GLU A 278 -21.63 7.28 11.01
N LEU A 279 -20.71 6.47 10.49
CA LEU A 279 -19.52 6.90 9.76
C LEU A 279 -19.52 6.32 8.34
N PRO A 280 -20.25 6.93 7.38
CA PRO A 280 -20.46 6.36 6.05
C PRO A 280 -19.17 6.22 5.23
N ILE A 281 -18.14 7.02 5.54
CA ILE A 281 -16.85 7.06 4.85
C ILE A 281 -15.74 6.27 5.58
N MET A 282 -16.07 5.56 6.66
CA MET A 282 -15.16 4.70 7.40
C MET A 282 -14.99 3.33 6.72
N THR A 283 -13.80 2.75 6.87
CA THR A 283 -13.53 1.34 6.55
C THR A 283 -13.05 0.61 7.81
N VAL A 284 -13.55 -0.60 8.01
CA VAL A 284 -13.11 -1.53 9.06
C VAL A 284 -12.40 -2.71 8.39
N LEU A 285 -11.19 -3.00 8.83
CA LEU A 285 -10.45 -4.21 8.48
C LEU A 285 -10.31 -5.08 9.72
N THR A 286 -10.64 -6.35 9.61
CA THR A 286 -10.58 -7.28 10.72
C THR A 286 -9.63 -8.43 10.44
N THR A 287 -9.05 -9.00 11.49
CA THR A 287 -8.39 -10.30 11.41
C THR A 287 -9.13 -11.28 12.31
N SER A 288 -9.44 -12.45 11.76
CA SER A 288 -10.18 -13.46 12.52
C SER A 288 -9.89 -14.89 12.03
N ARG A 289 -10.13 -15.87 12.89
CA ARG A 289 -10.21 -17.29 12.52
C ARG A 289 -11.59 -17.72 12.01
N GLN A 290 -12.60 -16.89 12.25
CA GLN A 290 -14.00 -17.13 11.87
C GLN A 290 -14.57 -15.90 11.16
N GLN A 291 -15.53 -16.11 10.24
CA GLN A 291 -16.24 -14.99 9.64
C GLN A 291 -17.07 -14.28 10.71
N LEU A 292 -17.25 -12.97 10.56
CA LEU A 292 -18.08 -12.19 11.48
C LEU A 292 -19.57 -12.42 11.19
N GLY A 293 -19.92 -12.79 9.95
CA GLY A 293 -21.31 -13.04 9.54
C GLY A 293 -22.13 -11.76 9.40
N LEU A 294 -21.46 -10.62 9.25
CA LEU A 294 -22.09 -9.31 9.14
C LEU A 294 -22.47 -9.00 7.69
N GLN A 295 -23.52 -8.20 7.50
CA GLN A 295 -23.93 -7.79 6.17
C GLN A 295 -22.82 -6.98 5.49
N ARG A 296 -22.58 -7.25 4.19
CA ARG A 296 -21.55 -6.61 3.36
C ARG A 296 -20.12 -6.85 3.85
N GLU A 297 -19.88 -7.87 4.68
CA GLU A 297 -18.55 -8.37 4.97
C GLU A 297 -17.90 -8.94 3.70
N VAL A 298 -16.73 -8.41 3.35
CA VAL A 298 -15.89 -8.93 2.26
C VAL A 298 -14.75 -9.72 2.87
N VAL A 299 -14.69 -11.03 2.58
CA VAL A 299 -13.75 -11.96 3.22
C VAL A 299 -12.59 -12.28 2.30
N ARG A 300 -11.37 -12.10 2.81
CA ARG A 300 -10.13 -12.59 2.20
C ARG A 300 -9.59 -13.80 2.95
N GLN A 301 -9.63 -14.96 2.32
CA GLN A 301 -8.95 -16.14 2.86
C GLN A 301 -7.42 -15.99 2.74
N VAL A 302 -6.73 -15.98 3.87
CA VAL A 302 -5.27 -16.01 3.97
C VAL A 302 -4.83 -17.47 4.11
N ARG A 303 -4.24 -18.03 3.04
CA ARG A 303 -3.78 -19.43 2.98
C ARG A 303 -2.32 -19.56 3.39
N GLY A 304 -1.84 -20.80 3.57
CA GLY A 304 -0.40 -21.06 3.74
C GLY A 304 0.42 -20.57 2.55
N LEU A 305 1.66 -20.15 2.79
CA LEU A 305 2.58 -19.81 1.72
C LEU A 305 2.86 -21.07 0.87
N PRO A 306 2.97 -20.93 -0.46
CA PRO A 306 3.37 -22.04 -1.29
C PRO A 306 4.79 -22.46 -0.91
N THR A 307 4.99 -23.75 -0.68
CA THR A 307 6.33 -24.31 -0.54
C THR A 307 7.00 -24.32 -1.91
N PRO A 308 8.33 -24.08 -2.01
CA PRO A 308 9.04 -24.27 -3.25
C PRO A 308 8.71 -25.67 -3.80
N ASN A 309 8.34 -25.76 -5.08
CA ASN A 309 8.23 -27.06 -5.74
C ASN A 309 9.59 -27.73 -5.60
N THR A 310 9.67 -28.77 -4.76
CA THR A 310 10.80 -29.69 -4.74
C THR A 310 10.78 -30.41 -6.09
N LYS A 311 11.31 -29.77 -7.14
CA LYS A 311 11.83 -30.52 -8.27
C LYS A 311 12.87 -31.42 -7.65
N VAL A 312 12.56 -32.71 -7.57
CA VAL A 312 13.51 -33.76 -7.23
C VAL A 312 14.74 -33.47 -8.08
N ILE A 313 15.82 -33.02 -7.44
CA ILE A 313 17.12 -32.91 -8.07
C ILE A 313 17.48 -34.37 -8.36
N ARG A 314 17.11 -34.86 -9.55
CA ARG A 314 17.65 -36.12 -10.04
C ARG A 314 19.13 -35.84 -10.26
N SER A 315 19.96 -36.38 -9.37
CA SER A 315 21.40 -36.43 -9.59
C SER A 315 21.65 -36.98 -10.99
N PRO A 316 22.56 -36.39 -11.79
CA PRO A 316 22.91 -36.97 -13.08
C PRO A 316 23.42 -38.40 -12.86
N PRO A 317 23.08 -39.35 -13.76
CA PRO A 317 23.64 -40.69 -13.67
C PRO A 317 25.17 -40.59 -13.77
N VAL A 318 25.84 -41.32 -12.86
CA VAL A 318 27.29 -41.50 -12.81
C VAL A 318 27.77 -42.16 -14.10
#